data_AF-L8J9U4-F1
#
_entry.id   AF-L8J9U4-F1
#
_cell.length_a   1.000
_cell.length_b   1.000
_cell.length_c   1.000
_cell.angle_alpha   90.00
_cell.angle_beta   90.00
_cell.angle_gamma   90.00
#
_symmetry.space_group_name_H-M   'P 1'
#
loop_
_entity.id
_entity.type
_entity.pdbx_description
1 polymer ?
#
loop_
_entity_poly.entity_id
_entity_poly.type
_entity_poly.pdbx_seq_one_letter_code
_entity_poly.pdbx_strand_id
1 'polypeptide(L)'
;MPSNLPKGFSHRFLKLFHILEAILLVAITLATIAAMISEFVHVYVNREIKLTDILLMFIYLEVLAMVQQFITHGKIPVRYPIYIAIMAIARYITLGMKELDGIFVVWLSLAAFILAAATLIIRIGHHYWPYEIVTDPNKNQPED
;
A
#
# COMPACT_ATOMS: atom_id res chain seq x y z
N MET A 1 6.21 -12.85 -26.35
CA MET A 1 5.14 -13.53 -27.14
C MET A 1 4.01 -12.54 -27.34
N PRO A 2 3.63 -12.18 -28.58
CA PRO A 2 2.53 -11.26 -28.81
C PRO A 2 1.21 -11.95 -28.42
N SER A 3 0.51 -11.37 -27.45
CA SER A 3 -0.78 -11.85 -26.97
C SER A 3 -1.87 -11.51 -28.00
N ASN A 4 -2.38 -12.54 -28.69
CA ASN A 4 -3.46 -12.42 -29.67
C ASN A 4 -4.84 -12.39 -28.99
N LEU A 5 -5.08 -11.44 -28.09
CA LEU A 5 -6.40 -11.21 -27.50
C LEU A 5 -7.18 -10.19 -28.36
N PRO A 6 -8.46 -10.45 -28.69
CA PRO A 6 -9.26 -9.54 -29.51
C PRO A 6 -9.36 -8.18 -28.81
N LYS A 7 -8.88 -7.11 -29.48
CA LYS A 7 -8.74 -5.75 -28.92
C LYS A 7 -10.04 -5.22 -28.26
N GLY A 8 -11.21 -5.64 -28.76
CA GLY A 8 -12.52 -5.26 -28.18
C GLY A 8 -12.89 -5.94 -26.85
N PHE A 9 -12.23 -7.05 -26.48
CA PHE A 9 -12.41 -7.71 -25.18
C PHE A 9 -11.57 -7.02 -24.10
N SER A 10 -10.31 -6.71 -24.41
CA SER A 10 -9.39 -6.05 -23.48
C SER A 10 -9.91 -4.68 -23.03
N HIS A 11 -10.45 -3.86 -23.94
CA HIS A 11 -11.00 -2.54 -23.56
C HIS A 11 -12.21 -2.63 -22.62
N ARG A 12 -13.13 -3.57 -22.84
CA ARG A 12 -14.29 -3.76 -21.96
C ARG A 12 -13.88 -4.31 -20.60
N PHE A 13 -12.93 -5.25 -20.58
CA PHE A 13 -12.41 -5.84 -19.35
C PHE A 13 -11.69 -4.79 -18.48
N LEU A 14 -10.84 -3.96 -19.08
CA LEU A 14 -10.14 -2.87 -18.36
C LEU A 14 -11.11 -1.83 -17.82
N LYS A 15 -12.14 -1.46 -18.58
CA LYS A 15 -13.17 -0.51 -18.12
C LYS A 15 -13.97 -1.05 -16.93
N LEU A 16 -14.32 -2.34 -16.96
CA LEU A 16 -14.98 -3.00 -15.84
C LEU A 16 -14.10 -3.02 -14.60
N PHE A 17 -12.80 -3.30 -14.77
CA PHE A 17 -11.82 -3.32 -13.69
C PHE A 17 -11.72 -1.97 -12.97
N HIS A 18 -11.61 -0.87 -13.73
CA HIS A 18 -11.56 0.47 -13.15
C HIS A 18 -12.86 0.87 -12.42
N ILE A 19 -14.02 0.43 -12.90
CA ILE A 19 -15.29 0.68 -12.21
C ILE A 19 -15.32 -0.09 -10.88
N LEU A 20 -14.92 -1.37 -10.89
CA LEU A 20 -14.83 -2.19 -9.68
C LEU A 20 -13.84 -1.61 -8.67
N GLU A 21 -12.68 -1.18 -9.13
CA GLU A 21 -11.63 -0.52 -8.34
C GLU A 21 -12.17 0.75 -7.67
N ALA A 22 -12.85 1.62 -8.42
CA ALA A 22 -13.47 2.82 -7.87
C ALA A 22 -14.54 2.50 -6.81
N ILE A 23 -15.40 1.51 -7.06
CA ILE A 23 -16.43 1.07 -6.09
C ILE A 23 -15.76 0.55 -4.81
N LEU A 24 -14.69 -0.24 -4.94
CA LEU A 24 -13.97 -0.81 -3.80
C LEU A 24 -13.29 0.28 -2.97
N LEU A 25 -12.64 1.26 -3.59
CA LEU A 25 -12.00 2.38 -2.87
C LEU A 25 -13.01 3.21 -2.09
N VAL A 26 -14.18 3.48 -2.68
CA VAL A 26 -15.27 4.18 -1.99
C VAL A 26 -15.77 3.35 -0.81
N ALA A 27 -15.96 2.04 -0.99
CA ALA A 27 -16.39 1.15 0.07
C ALA A 27 -15.39 1.10 1.24
N ILE A 28 -14.09 0.96 0.95
CA ILE A 28 -13.03 0.97 1.98
C ILE A 28 -13.00 2.30 2.72
N THR A 29 -13.13 3.42 2.01
CA THR A 29 -13.16 4.76 2.62
C THR A 29 -14.34 4.90 3.60
N LEU A 30 -15.54 4.54 3.15
CA LEU A 30 -16.75 4.62 3.98
C LEU A 30 -16.66 3.68 5.19
N ALA A 31 -16.19 2.45 4.98
CA ALA A 31 -16.01 1.48 6.06
C ALA A 31 -15.01 1.99 7.11
N THR A 32 -13.90 2.59 6.67
CA THR A 32 -12.87 3.13 7.56
C THR A 32 -13.39 4.31 8.39
N ILE A 33 -14.16 5.21 7.77
CA ILE A 33 -14.80 6.33 8.48
C ILE A 33 -15.81 5.82 9.51
N ALA A 34 -16.67 4.86 9.12
CA ALA A 34 -17.64 4.26 10.03
C ALA A 34 -16.97 3.54 11.22
N ALA A 35 -15.90 2.79 10.96
CA ALA A 35 -15.11 2.14 12.00
C ALA A 35 -14.47 3.16 12.96
N MET A 36 -13.93 4.25 12.44
CA MET A 36 -13.36 5.32 13.26
C MET A 36 -14.40 5.96 14.17
N ILE A 37 -15.61 6.26 13.66
CA ILE A 37 -16.71 6.77 14.47
C ILE A 37 -17.12 5.77 15.56
N SER A 38 -17.25 4.48 15.19
CA SER A 38 -17.57 3.42 16.15
C SER A 38 -16.53 3.35 17.28
N GLU A 39 -15.25 3.48 16.96
CA GLU A 39 -14.17 3.47 17.95
C GLU A 39 -14.22 4.72 18.85
N PHE A 40 -14.51 5.90 18.29
CA PHE A 40 -14.71 7.12 19.10
C PHE A 40 -15.86 6.96 20.10
N VAL A 41 -16.98 6.36 19.67
CA VAL A 41 -18.12 6.08 20.56
C VAL A 41 -17.72 5.07 21.64
N HIS A 42 -16.99 4.01 21.28
CA HIS A 42 -16.51 3.00 22.22
C HIS A 42 -15.61 3.61 23.32
N VAL A 43 -14.62 4.41 22.94
CA VAL A 43 -13.73 5.12 23.88
C VAL A 43 -14.52 6.10 24.75
N TYR A 44 -15.48 6.83 24.16
CA TYR A 44 -16.31 7.78 24.90
C TYR A 44 -17.19 7.10 25.96
N VAL A 45 -17.78 5.95 25.63
CA VAL A 45 -18.62 5.17 26.56
C VAL A 45 -17.80 4.56 27.68
N ASN A 46 -16.62 4.01 27.36
CA ASN A 46 -15.76 3.36 28.34
C ASN A 46 -15.03 4.34 29.27
N ARG A 47 -14.97 5.64 28.91
CA ARG A 47 -14.30 6.72 29.66
C ARG A 47 -12.81 6.46 29.96
N GLU A 48 -12.20 5.53 29.23
CA GLU A 48 -10.80 5.18 29.32
C GLU A 48 -10.21 5.27 27.91
N ILE A 49 -9.11 6.00 27.76
CA ILE A 49 -8.40 6.11 26.48
C ILE A 49 -7.18 5.21 26.58
N LYS A 50 -7.16 4.10 25.85
CA LYS A 50 -5.99 3.21 25.80
C LYS A 50 -5.09 3.61 24.64
N LEU A 51 -3.81 3.31 24.78
CA LEU A 51 -2.85 3.47 23.69
C LEU A 51 -3.31 2.68 22.45
N THR A 52 -3.82 1.47 22.66
CA THR A 52 -4.35 0.59 21.60
C THR A 52 -5.46 1.25 20.78
N ASP A 53 -6.33 2.06 21.39
CA ASP A 53 -7.42 2.75 20.68
C ASP A 53 -6.87 3.86 19.78
N ILE A 54 -5.91 4.64 20.30
CA ILE A 54 -5.20 5.67 19.53
C ILE A 54 -4.43 5.05 18.36
N LEU A 55 -3.81 3.90 18.58
CA LEU A 55 -3.08 3.17 17.55
C LEU A 55 -4.00 2.72 16.43
N LEU A 56 -5.14 2.13 16.79
CA LEU A 56 -6.12 1.64 15.85
C LEU A 56 -6.65 2.81 15.00
N MET A 57 -6.93 3.96 15.61
CA MET A 57 -7.32 5.16 14.88
C MET A 57 -6.24 5.66 13.92
N PHE A 58 -4.96 5.53 14.28
CA PHE A 58 -3.89 5.87 13.33
C PHE A 58 -3.82 4.89 12.16
N ILE A 59 -4.01 3.59 12.39
CA ILE A 59 -4.08 2.60 11.31
C ILE A 59 -5.22 2.97 10.35
N TYR A 60 -6.38 3.42 10.85
CA TYR A 60 -7.46 3.92 10.01
C TYR A 60 -7.05 5.16 9.20
N LEU A 61 -6.33 6.11 9.79
CA LEU A 61 -5.80 7.28 9.07
C LEU A 61 -4.77 6.89 8.00
N GLU A 62 -3.89 5.92 8.26
CA GLU A 62 -2.97 5.39 7.25
C GLU A 62 -3.73 4.76 6.08
N VAL A 63 -4.78 3.99 6.36
CA VAL A 63 -5.64 3.41 5.31
C VAL A 63 -6.29 4.49 4.46
N LEU A 64 -6.83 5.54 5.08
CA LEU A 64 -7.38 6.68 4.33
C LEU A 64 -6.31 7.37 3.47
N ALA A 65 -5.10 7.56 4.01
CA ALA A 65 -3.98 8.14 3.25
C ALA A 65 -3.57 7.25 2.06
N MET A 66 -3.58 5.92 2.23
CA MET A 66 -3.35 4.98 1.14
C MET A 66 -4.41 5.08 0.04
N VAL A 67 -5.69 5.15 0.42
CA VAL A 67 -6.78 5.31 -0.54
C VAL A 67 -6.69 6.66 -1.26
N GLN A 68 -6.36 7.73 -0.54
CA GLN A 68 -6.13 9.04 -1.15
C GLN A 68 -4.97 8.98 -2.17
N GLN A 69 -3.83 8.40 -1.78
CA GLN A 69 -2.67 8.24 -2.65
C GLN A 69 -3.00 7.43 -3.89
N PHE A 70 -3.83 6.39 -3.73
CA PHE A 70 -4.34 5.56 -4.82
C PHE A 70 -5.13 6.40 -5.83
N ILE A 71 -6.09 7.19 -5.34
CA ILE A 71 -6.94 8.05 -6.19
C ILE A 71 -6.09 9.07 -6.95
N THR A 72 -5.07 9.65 -6.31
CA THR A 72 -4.23 10.68 -6.93
C THR A 72 -3.29 10.12 -8.01
N HIS A 73 -2.75 8.91 -7.84
CA HIS A 73 -1.71 8.38 -8.74
C HIS A 73 -2.19 7.25 -9.66
N GLY A 74 -3.41 6.73 -9.46
CA GLY A 74 -4.05 5.71 -10.30
C GLY A 74 -3.40 4.32 -10.30
N LYS A 75 -2.25 4.18 -9.65
CA LYS A 75 -1.49 2.92 -9.43
C LYS A 75 -0.79 3.06 -8.10
N ILE A 76 -0.78 2.03 -7.26
CA ILE A 76 0.12 1.99 -6.10
C ILE A 76 1.51 1.55 -6.58
N PRO A 77 2.56 2.38 -6.52
CA PRO A 77 3.90 1.90 -6.78
C PRO A 77 4.25 0.82 -5.76
N VAL A 78 4.87 -0.28 -6.20
CA VAL A 78 5.18 -1.47 -5.38
C VAL A 78 5.99 -1.14 -4.10
N ARG A 79 6.61 0.05 -4.04
CA ARG A 79 7.37 0.55 -2.90
C ARG A 79 6.50 0.93 -1.71
N TYR A 80 5.29 1.43 -1.94
CA TYR A 80 4.42 1.92 -0.86
C TYR A 80 4.04 0.79 0.12
N PRO A 81 3.56 -0.39 -0.32
CA PRO A 81 3.20 -1.49 0.59
C PRO A 81 4.33 -1.93 1.52
N ILE A 82 5.59 -1.90 1.06
CA ILE A 82 6.73 -2.31 1.89
C ILE A 82 7.02 -1.26 2.97
N TYR A 83 6.95 0.04 2.64
CA TYR A 83 7.09 1.09 3.64
C TYR A 83 5.96 1.09 4.66
N ILE A 84 4.74 0.77 4.23
CA ILE A 84 3.58 0.60 5.12
C ILE A 84 3.82 -0.57 6.08
N ALA A 85 4.33 -1.70 5.60
CA ALA A 85 4.65 -2.84 6.47
C ALA A 85 5.72 -2.48 7.52
N ILE A 86 6.79 -1.77 7.12
CA ILE A 86 7.83 -1.30 8.05
C ILE A 86 7.24 -0.33 9.08
N MET A 87 6.43 0.64 8.65
CA MET A 87 5.77 1.60 9.54
C MET A 87 4.83 0.92 10.52
N ALA A 88 4.03 -0.05 10.07
CA ALA A 88 3.14 -0.82 10.91
C ALA A 88 3.90 -1.60 11.99
N ILE A 89 5.00 -2.28 11.62
CA ILE A 89 5.87 -2.99 12.57
C ILE A 89 6.49 -2.02 13.57
N ALA A 90 7.08 -0.92 13.09
CA ALA A 90 7.72 0.07 13.96
C ALA A 90 6.73 0.63 14.99
N ARG A 91 5.54 0.97 14.52
CA ARG A 91 4.48 1.49 15.36
C ARG A 91 3.99 0.46 16.39
N TYR A 92 3.77 -0.79 15.96
CA TYR A 92 3.40 -1.89 16.85
C TYR A 92 4.42 -2.06 17.98
N ILE A 93 5.73 -2.03 17.66
CA ILE A 93 6.80 -2.07 18.66
C ILE A 93 6.67 -0.88 19.62
N THR A 94 6.64 0.36 19.12
CA THR A 94 6.67 1.56 19.97
C THR A 94 5.52 1.64 20.96
N LEU A 95 4.36 1.08 20.60
CA LEU A 95 3.18 1.15 21.43
C LEU A 95 3.05 -0.03 22.39
N GLY A 96 3.50 -1.21 21.96
CA GLY A 96 3.49 -2.42 22.78
C GLY A 96 4.69 -2.54 23.73
N MET A 97 5.62 -1.58 23.77
CA MET A 97 6.89 -1.71 24.52
C MET A 97 6.75 -2.10 26.00
N LYS A 98 5.60 -1.84 26.64
CA LYS A 98 5.32 -2.23 28.03
C LYS A 98 4.78 -3.65 28.20
N GLU A 99 4.14 -4.20 27.17
CA GLU A 99 3.42 -5.48 27.21
C GLU A 99 4.09 -6.56 26.36
N LEU A 100 4.95 -6.16 25.43
CA LEU A 100 5.67 -7.06 24.54
C LEU A 100 6.91 -7.64 25.22
N ASP A 101 7.06 -8.95 25.12
CA ASP A 101 8.27 -9.64 25.52
C ASP A 101 9.47 -9.14 24.69
N GLY A 102 10.61 -8.92 25.34
CA GLY A 102 11.82 -8.39 24.71
C GLY A 102 12.28 -9.23 23.53
N ILE A 103 12.10 -10.56 23.58
CA ILE A 103 12.45 -11.44 22.45
C ILE A 103 11.56 -11.18 21.22
N PHE A 104 10.28 -10.89 21.44
CA PHE A 104 9.34 -10.63 20.35
C PHE A 104 9.62 -9.29 19.68
N VAL A 105 10.01 -8.28 20.47
CA VAL A 105 10.46 -6.98 19.95
C VAL A 105 11.69 -7.15 19.04
N VAL A 106 12.63 -8.03 19.40
CA VAL A 106 13.81 -8.32 18.55
C VAL A 106 13.38 -8.96 17.23
N TRP A 107 12.46 -9.94 17.25
CA TRP A 107 11.94 -10.56 16.03
C TRP A 107 11.21 -9.57 15.12
N LEU A 108 10.37 -8.69 15.68
CA LEU A 108 9.71 -7.62 14.93
C LEU A 108 10.72 -6.65 14.32
N SER A 109 11.72 -6.24 15.10
CA SER A 109 12.79 -5.36 14.63
C SER A 109 13.59 -5.99 13.49
N LEU A 110 13.88 -7.28 13.59
CA LEU A 110 14.55 -8.04 12.53
C LEU A 110 13.67 -8.15 11.28
N ALA A 111 12.36 -8.37 11.42
CA ALA A 111 11.43 -8.39 10.29
C ALA A 111 11.40 -7.02 9.57
N ALA A 112 11.32 -5.92 10.31
CA ALA A 112 11.41 -4.56 9.74
C ALA A 112 12.76 -4.33 9.02
N PHE A 113 13.86 -4.81 9.60
CA PHE A 113 15.18 -4.73 9.00
C PHE A 113 15.27 -5.52 7.68
N ILE A 114 14.73 -6.74 7.63
CA ILE A 114 14.70 -7.57 6.42
C ILE A 114 13.89 -6.88 5.32
N LEU A 115 12.72 -6.32 5.64
CA LEU A 115 11.92 -5.55 4.69
C LEU A 115 12.68 -4.33 4.17
N ALA A 116 13.35 -3.58 5.05
CA ALA A 116 14.17 -2.44 4.66
C ALA A 116 15.31 -2.88 3.72
N ALA A 117 16.02 -3.95 4.05
CA ALA A 117 17.08 -4.52 3.21
C ALA A 117 16.54 -4.95 1.83
N ALA A 118 15.36 -5.58 1.77
CA ALA A 118 14.72 -5.95 0.51
C ALA A 118 14.42 -4.73 -0.37
N THR A 119 13.89 -3.63 0.21
CA THR A 119 13.68 -2.39 -0.56
C THR A 119 14.97 -1.80 -1.10
N LEU A 120 16.06 -1.89 -0.33
CA LEU A 120 17.37 -1.39 -0.72
C LEU A 120 17.94 -2.21 -1.87
N ILE A 121 17.83 -3.55 -1.82
CA ILE A 121 18.24 -4.44 -2.91
C ILE A 121 17.44 -4.14 -4.19
N ILE A 122 16.12 -4.00 -4.11
CA ILE A 122 15.27 -3.66 -5.26
C ILE A 122 15.69 -2.31 -5.86
N ARG A 123 16.00 -1.32 -5.00
CA ARG A 123 16.42 0.02 -5.43
C ARG A 123 17.77 -0.02 -6.14
N ILE A 124 18.73 -0.77 -5.60
CA ILE A 124 20.06 -0.95 -6.19
C ILE A 124 19.95 -1.70 -7.52
N GLY A 125 19.21 -2.80 -7.56
CA GLY A 125 19.01 -3.58 -8.79
C GLY A 125 18.44 -2.75 -9.95
N HIS A 126 17.50 -1.85 -9.66
CA HIS A 126 16.94 -0.95 -10.67
C HIS A 126 17.92 0.14 -11.14
N HIS A 127 18.92 0.49 -10.34
CA HIS A 127 19.97 1.44 -10.71
C HIS A 127 21.07 0.79 -11.56
N TYR A 128 21.43 -0.47 -11.26
CA TYR A 128 22.49 -1.19 -11.96
C TYR A 128 22.03 -1.88 -13.26
N TRP A 129 20.76 -2.29 -13.38
CA TRP A 129 20.17 -2.85 -14.62
C TRP A 129 19.03 -1.96 -15.15
N PRO A 130 19.32 -0.81 -15.77
CA PRO A 130 18.31 -0.08 -16.52
C PRO A 130 17.86 -0.96 -17.70
N TYR A 131 16.54 -1.14 -17.84
CA TYR A 131 15.97 -1.85 -18.98
C TYR A 131 16.37 -1.12 -20.27
N GLU A 132 17.03 -1.82 -21.18
CA GLU A 132 17.28 -1.32 -22.52
C GLU A 132 15.92 -1.02 -23.17
N ILE A 133 15.75 0.23 -23.59
CA ILE A 133 14.60 0.64 -24.40
C ILE A 133 14.77 -0.11 -25.71
N VAL A 134 13.96 -1.16 -25.91
CA VAL A 134 13.84 -1.81 -27.22
C VAL A 134 13.35 -0.73 -28.18
N THR A 135 14.28 -0.13 -28.89
CA THR A 135 13.97 0.89 -29.90
C THR A 135 13.23 0.16 -31.00
N ASP A 136 11.94 0.43 -31.13
CA ASP A 136 11.09 -0.19 -32.15
C ASP A 136 11.69 0.17 -33.53
N PRO A 137 12.22 -0.79 -34.30
CA PRO A 137 12.91 -0.51 -35.56
C PRO A 137 11.98 0.09 -36.63
N ASN A 138 10.67 0.13 -36.38
CA ASN A 138 9.66 0.61 -37.31
C ASN A 138 9.30 2.11 -37.15
N LYS A 139 10.04 2.88 -36.34
CA LYS A 139 9.77 4.33 -36.14
C LYS A 139 10.68 5.26 -36.96
N ASN A 140 11.59 4.72 -37.77
CA ASN A 140 12.56 5.50 -38.55
C ASN A 140 12.33 5.41 -40.08
N GLN A 141 11.12 5.13 -40.54
CA GLN A 141 10.80 5.29 -41.95
C GLN A 141 10.29 6.73 -42.15
N PRO A 142 11.04 7.63 -42.83
CA PRO A 142 10.50 8.91 -43.23
C PRO A 142 9.30 8.64 -44.14
N GLU A 143 8.19 9.35 -43.88
CA GLU A 143 7.06 9.41 -44.81
C GLU A 143 7.51 10.22 -46.02
N ASP A 144 7.94 9.51 -47.06
CA ASP A 144 8.08 10.01 -48.43
C ASP A 144 6.81 9.65 -49.22
#